data_AF-A0A1S8WXA1-F1
#
_entry.id   AF-A0A1S8WXA1-F1
#
_cell.length_a   1.000
_cell.length_b   1.000
_cell.length_c   1.000
_cell.angle_alpha   90.00
_cell.angle_beta   90.00
_cell.angle_gamma   90.00
#
_symmetry.space_group_name_H-M   'P 1'
#
loop_
_entity.id
_entity.type
_entity.pdbx_description
1 polymer ?
#
loop_
_entity_poly.entity_id
_entity_poly.type
_entity_poly.pdbx_seq_one_letter_code
_entity_poly.pdbx_strand_id
1 'polypeptide(L)'
;MARARTKDTVNHAKHSMNPDREKQPKGSTMRSKATIKRLNMYRNFKAKRDKVGKIIRPAPFQSTLPSGSVSRVEPNRRWFGKLFSEDTMVTLFQEIREL
;
A
#
# COMPACT_ATOMS: atom_id res chain seq x y z
N MET A 1 -0.13 -19.71 -26.18
CA MET A 1 -0.71 -18.93 -25.06
C MET A 1 0.21 -19.07 -23.85
N ALA A 2 1.00 -18.04 -23.51
CA ALA A 2 1.87 -18.11 -22.34
C ALA A 2 1.02 -18.10 -21.06
N ARG A 3 1.16 -19.14 -20.22
CA ARG A 3 0.44 -19.25 -18.95
C ARG A 3 0.72 -18.03 -18.08
N ALA A 4 -0.34 -17.38 -17.57
CA ALA A 4 -0.21 -16.38 -16.53
C ALA A 4 0.49 -17.02 -15.34
N ARG A 5 1.67 -16.51 -14.96
CA ARG A 5 2.40 -17.05 -13.80
C ARG A 5 1.53 -16.83 -12.57
N THR A 6 1.15 -17.92 -11.90
CA THR A 6 0.49 -17.91 -10.59
C THR A 6 1.27 -16.97 -9.67
N LYS A 7 0.63 -15.89 -9.23
CA LYS A 7 1.32 -14.69 -8.74
C LYS A 7 1.69 -14.76 -7.25
N ASP A 8 1.28 -15.83 -6.56
CA ASP A 8 1.21 -15.84 -5.09
C ASP A 8 2.06 -16.94 -4.44
N THR A 9 3.13 -17.40 -5.09
CA THR A 9 4.06 -18.37 -4.48
C THR A 9 5.11 -17.67 -3.62
N VAL A 10 5.28 -18.12 -2.37
CA VAL A 10 6.29 -17.62 -1.44
C VAL A 10 7.70 -17.92 -1.96
N ASN A 11 8.57 -16.91 -2.01
CA ASN A 11 9.96 -17.09 -2.42
C ASN A 11 10.81 -17.57 -1.23
N HIS A 12 11.33 -18.81 -1.31
CA HIS A 12 12.12 -19.46 -0.27
C HIS A 12 13.63 -19.12 -0.31
N ALA A 13 14.07 -18.24 -1.22
CA ALA A 13 15.47 -17.87 -1.32
C ALA A 13 15.99 -17.15 -0.06
N LYS A 14 17.17 -17.53 0.44
CA LYS A 14 17.69 -17.03 1.73
C LYS A 14 18.51 -15.73 1.65
N HIS A 15 18.46 -14.98 0.54
CA HIS A 15 19.26 -13.78 0.36
C HIS A 15 18.77 -12.58 1.22
N SER A 16 19.69 -11.65 1.53
CA SER A 16 19.48 -10.54 2.48
C SER A 16 18.43 -9.49 2.08
N MET A 17 17.90 -9.57 0.86
CA MET A 17 16.91 -8.64 0.30
C MET A 17 15.55 -9.31 0.03
N ASN A 18 15.39 -10.59 0.40
CA ASN A 18 14.11 -11.29 0.29
C ASN A 18 13.24 -10.99 1.52
N PRO A 19 12.07 -10.35 1.36
CA PRO A 19 11.16 -10.12 2.48
C PRO A 19 10.50 -11.39 3.02
N ASP A 20 10.52 -12.49 2.27
CA ASP A 20 9.87 -13.76 2.63
C ASP A 20 10.85 -14.84 3.12
N ARG A 21 12.11 -14.47 3.35
CA ARG A 21 13.08 -15.34 4.02
C ARG A 21 12.64 -15.68 5.46
N GLU A 22 13.11 -16.82 5.96
CA GLU A 22 12.87 -17.28 7.34
C GLU A 22 13.18 -16.19 8.39
N LYS A 23 12.37 -16.17 9.45
CA LYS A 23 12.52 -15.21 10.56
C LYS A 23 13.83 -15.50 11.31
N GLN A 24 14.53 -14.44 11.66
CA GLN A 24 15.87 -14.54 12.19
C GLN A 24 15.88 -14.97 13.66
N PRO A 25 16.89 -15.76 14.09
CA PRO A 25 17.10 -16.04 15.50
C PRO A 25 17.40 -14.76 16.27
N LYS A 26 17.04 -14.75 17.55
CA LYS A 26 17.23 -13.59 18.45
C LYS A 26 18.74 -13.29 18.55
N GLY A 27 19.15 -12.07 18.17
CA GLY A 27 20.57 -11.64 18.15
C GLY A 27 21.24 -11.58 16.77
N SER A 28 20.54 -11.95 15.69
CA SER A 28 21.08 -11.83 14.32
C SER A 28 21.19 -10.37 13.86
N THR A 29 22.33 -10.01 13.23
CA THR A 29 22.58 -8.70 12.58
C THR A 29 21.79 -8.54 11.27
N MET A 30 21.06 -9.55 10.83
CA MET A 30 20.40 -9.53 9.53
C MET A 30 19.15 -8.64 9.54
N ARG A 31 18.88 -7.97 8.40
CA ARG A 31 17.79 -6.98 8.27
C ARG A 31 16.41 -7.57 8.53
N SER A 32 15.53 -6.83 9.21
CA SER A 32 14.14 -7.22 9.42
C SER A 32 13.31 -7.19 8.13
N LYS A 33 12.15 -7.89 8.10
CA LYS A 33 11.22 -7.87 6.96
C LYS A 33 10.78 -6.45 6.59
N ALA A 34 10.50 -5.61 7.59
CA ALA A 34 10.12 -4.21 7.39
C ALA A 34 11.27 -3.39 6.78
N THR A 35 12.50 -3.57 7.27
CA THR A 35 13.69 -2.91 6.71
C THR A 35 13.93 -3.32 5.26
N ILE A 36 13.79 -4.60 4.95
CA ILE A 36 13.94 -5.09 3.57
C ILE A 36 12.89 -4.48 2.63
N LYS A 37 11.61 -4.42 3.05
CA LYS A 37 10.54 -3.77 2.26
C LYS A 37 10.85 -2.29 2.00
N ARG A 38 11.32 -1.56 3.02
CA ARG A 38 11.72 -0.15 2.90
C ARG A 38 12.88 0.04 1.92
N LEU A 39 13.93 -0.77 2.01
CA LEU A 39 15.08 -0.69 1.08
C LEU A 39 14.68 -1.05 -0.35
N ASN A 40 13.82 -2.05 -0.52
CA ASN A 40 13.28 -2.40 -1.83
C ASN A 40 12.41 -1.27 -2.40
N MET A 41 11.71 -0.50 -1.57
CA MET A 41 10.98 0.69 -2.01
C MET A 41 11.91 1.74 -2.60
N TYR A 42 13.01 2.09 -1.91
CA TYR A 42 13.99 3.04 -2.45
C TYR A 42 14.65 2.56 -3.75
N ARG A 43 14.88 1.25 -3.88
CA ARG A 43 15.55 0.69 -5.07
C ARG A 43 14.63 0.55 -6.28
N ASN A 44 13.34 0.23 -6.09
CA ASN A 44 12.42 -0.19 -7.15
C ASN A 44 11.39 0.89 -7.54
N PHE A 45 11.77 2.17 -7.52
CA PHE A 45 10.86 3.28 -7.87
C PHE A 45 10.70 3.53 -9.39
N LYS A 46 11.40 2.76 -10.23
CA LYS A 46 11.38 2.93 -11.70
C LYS A 46 10.57 1.83 -12.39
N ALA A 47 9.92 2.17 -13.51
CA ALA A 47 9.22 1.22 -14.36
C ALA A 47 10.21 0.22 -15.01
N LYS A 48 9.79 -1.05 -15.12
CA LYS A 48 10.59 -2.07 -15.80
C LYS A 48 10.23 -2.12 -17.28
N ARG A 49 11.24 -2.10 -18.14
CA ARG A 49 11.12 -2.06 -19.60
C ARG A 49 11.71 -3.31 -20.25
N ASP A 50 11.24 -3.59 -21.46
CA ASP A 50 11.83 -4.57 -22.36
C ASP A 50 13.05 -3.97 -23.10
N LYS A 51 13.80 -4.78 -23.83
CA LYS A 51 14.95 -4.35 -24.66
C LYS A 51 14.56 -3.29 -25.70
N VAL A 52 13.33 -3.36 -26.21
CA VAL A 52 12.76 -2.37 -27.16
C VAL A 52 12.28 -1.08 -26.46
N GLY A 53 12.29 -1.04 -25.12
CA GLY A 53 11.87 0.13 -24.33
C GLY A 53 10.40 0.15 -23.90
N LYS A 54 9.60 -0.85 -24.31
CA LYS A 54 8.19 -0.99 -23.89
C LYS A 54 8.09 -1.29 -22.39
N ILE A 55 7.15 -0.65 -21.70
CA ILE A 55 6.92 -0.86 -20.25
C ILE A 55 6.27 -2.23 -20.04
N ILE A 56 6.95 -3.11 -19.29
CA ILE A 56 6.45 -4.43 -18.87
C ILE A 56 5.73 -4.32 -17.53
N ARG A 57 6.29 -3.52 -16.61
CA ARG A 57 5.68 -3.23 -15.31
C ARG A 57 5.77 -1.73 -15.02
N PRO A 58 4.64 -1.06 -14.74
CA PRO A 58 4.65 0.33 -14.36
C PRO A 58 5.42 0.54 -13.05
N ALA A 59 5.89 1.76 -12.83
CA ALA A 59 6.45 2.12 -11.53
C ALA A 59 5.37 2.04 -10.44
N PRO A 60 5.76 1.87 -9.16
CA PRO A 60 4.81 1.94 -8.05
C PRO A 60 3.96 3.23 -8.11
N PHE A 61 2.65 3.10 -7.87
CA PHE A 61 1.67 4.20 -7.89
C PHE A 61 1.49 4.92 -9.24
N GLN A 62 2.12 4.44 -10.31
CA GLN A 62 1.92 4.94 -11.68
C GLN A 62 1.13 3.93 -12.52
N SER A 63 0.12 3.30 -11.92
CA SER A 63 -0.79 2.41 -12.65
C SER A 63 -1.75 3.21 -13.52
N THR A 64 -1.91 2.81 -14.77
CA THR A 64 -2.90 3.40 -15.67
C THR A 64 -4.22 2.64 -15.56
N LEU A 65 -5.31 3.37 -15.40
CA LEU A 65 -6.66 2.82 -15.45
C LEU A 65 -7.05 2.53 -16.92
N PRO A 66 -7.88 1.51 -17.19
CA PRO A 66 -8.40 1.30 -18.53
C PRO A 66 -9.22 2.52 -18.99
N SER A 67 -9.16 2.82 -20.30
CA SER A 67 -9.97 3.89 -20.89
C SER A 67 -11.45 3.65 -20.58
N GLY A 68 -12.16 4.69 -20.15
CA GLY A 68 -13.55 4.59 -19.72
C GLY A 68 -13.76 4.19 -18.25
N SER A 69 -12.69 4.12 -17.45
CA SER A 69 -12.84 4.02 -15.99
C SER A 69 -13.53 5.27 -15.45
N VAL A 70 -14.70 5.10 -14.84
CA VAL A 70 -15.48 6.22 -14.29
C VAL A 70 -15.44 6.20 -12.77
N SER A 71 -15.05 7.32 -12.17
CA SER A 71 -15.15 7.54 -10.73
C SER A 71 -16.48 8.22 -10.42
N ARG A 72 -17.54 7.44 -10.21
CA ARG A 72 -18.83 7.93 -9.73
C ARG A 72 -18.97 7.68 -8.24
N VAL A 73 -19.64 8.60 -7.56
CA VAL A 73 -20.00 8.45 -6.16
C VAL A 73 -21.50 8.18 -6.09
N GLU A 74 -21.88 7.08 -5.45
CA GLU A 74 -23.28 6.67 -5.34
C GLU A 74 -24.06 7.61 -4.42
N PRO A 75 -25.25 8.10 -4.82
CA PRO A 75 -26.05 8.94 -3.93
C PRO A 75 -26.42 8.16 -2.66
N ASN A 76 -26.11 8.73 -1.48
CA ASN A 76 -26.35 8.05 -0.21
C ASN A 76 -26.96 9.01 0.82
N ARG A 77 -28.03 8.56 1.49
CA ARG A 77 -28.70 9.31 2.56
C ARG A 77 -27.76 9.69 3.71
N ARG A 78 -26.71 8.88 3.93
CA ARG A 78 -25.69 9.11 4.97
C ARG A 78 -24.84 10.35 4.72
N TRP A 79 -24.80 10.89 3.50
CA TRP A 79 -24.04 12.11 3.20
C TRP A 79 -24.63 13.36 3.85
N PHE A 80 -25.93 13.33 4.13
CA PHE A 80 -26.68 14.50 4.57
C PHE A 80 -27.13 14.39 6.05
N GLY A 81 -26.75 13.32 6.75
CA GLY A 81 -27.03 13.17 8.18
C GLY A 81 -26.05 13.98 9.03
N LYS A 82 -26.52 14.57 10.14
CA LYS A 82 -25.65 15.21 11.13
C LYS A 82 -24.69 14.15 11.69
N LEU A 83 -23.38 14.38 11.55
CA LEU A 83 -22.35 13.46 12.05
C LEU A 83 -22.16 13.53 13.57
N PHE A 84 -22.53 14.66 14.18
CA PHE A 84 -22.40 14.92 15.61
C PHE A 84 -23.75 15.38 16.19
N SER A 85 -24.06 14.95 17.40
CA SER A 85 -25.21 15.46 18.15
C SER A 85 -24.85 16.79 18.80
N GLU A 86 -25.86 17.63 19.04
CA GLU A 86 -25.68 18.93 19.68
C GLU A 86 -25.08 18.78 21.08
N ASP A 87 -25.50 17.77 21.83
CA ASP A 87 -24.99 17.44 23.17
C ASP A 87 -23.47 17.15 23.16
N THR A 88 -22.97 16.43 22.14
CA THR A 88 -21.53 16.13 22.02
C THR A 88 -20.69 17.37 21.71
N MET A 89 -21.26 18.33 20.98
CA MET A 89 -20.56 19.58 20.65
C MET A 89 -20.51 20.48 21.88
N VAL A 90 -21.62 20.61 22.61
CA VAL A 90 -21.69 21.43 23.83
C VAL A 90 -20.73 20.93 24.90
N THR A 91 -20.69 19.61 25.12
CA THR A 91 -19.77 18.99 26.10
C THR A 91 -18.31 19.20 25.74
N LEU A 92 -17.92 18.99 24.47
CA LEU A 92 -16.56 19.27 24.01
C LEU A 92 -16.16 20.75 24.19
N PHE A 93 -17.06 21.68 23.89
CA PHE A 93 -16.77 23.11 24.08
C PHE A 93 -16.65 23.53 25.55
N GLN A 94 -17.32 22.81 26.45
CA GLN A 94 -17.22 23.04 27.89
C GLN A 94 -15.89 22.51 28.43
N GLU A 95 -15.52 21.29 28.05
CA GLU A 95 -14.26 20.63 28.46
C GLU A 95 -13.01 21.41 27.99
N ILE A 96 -13.06 21.99 26.78
CA ILE A 96 -11.97 22.84 26.26
C ILE A 96 -11.83 24.17 27.04
N ARG A 97 -12.92 24.71 27.62
CA ARG A 97 -12.87 25.95 28.41
C ARG A 97 -12.37 25.74 29.84
N GLU A 98 -12.42 24.51 30.33
CA GLU A 98 -12.00 24.12 31.67
C GLU A 98 -10.54 23.62 31.71
N LEU A 99 -9.87 23.57 30.54
CA LEU A 99 -8.42 23.40 30.37
C LEU A 99 -7.70 24.75 30.32
#